data_AF-A0A919GWH6-F1
#
_entry.id   AF-A0A919GWH6-F1
#
_cell.length_a   1.000
_cell.length_b   1.000
_cell.length_c   1.000
_cell.angle_alpha   90.00
_cell.angle_beta   90.00
_cell.angle_gamma   90.00
#
_symmetry.space_group_name_H-M   'P 1'
#
loop_
_entity.id
_entity.type
_entity.pdbx_description
1 polymer ?
#
loop_
_entity_poly.entity_id
_entity_poly.type
_entity_poly.pdbx_seq_one_letter_code
_entity_poly.pdbx_strand_id
1 'polypeptide(L)' 'MRTDGYQLGAEPAAPEAYERKVIKEKLTEFRRFITGIVAPHAAAHPGGKWVRHICRVADGARPGLLL' A
#
# COMPACT_ATOMS: atom_id res chain seq x y z
N MET A 1 25.35 12.78 -6.28
CA MET A 1 24.37 12.19 -5.35
C MET A 1 22.99 12.69 -5.76
N ARG A 2 21.99 11.82 -5.97
CA ARG A 2 20.63 12.29 -6.29
C ARG A 2 20.09 13.02 -5.06
N THR A 3 19.75 14.29 -5.17
CA THR A 3 19.23 15.11 -4.05
C THR A 3 17.90 14.57 -3.51
N ASP A 4 17.19 13.81 -4.33
CA ASP A 4 15.83 13.36 -4.05
C ASP A 4 15.80 11.86 -3.68
N GLY A 5 16.96 11.20 -3.64
CA GLY A 5 17.10 9.77 -3.36
C GLY A 5 17.34 9.46 -1.88
N TYR A 6 17.46 8.17 -1.56
CA TYR A 6 17.89 7.74 -0.23
C TYR A 6 19.33 8.22 0.06
N GLN A 7 19.53 8.90 1.19
CA GLN A 7 20.82 9.45 1.58
C GLN A 7 21.47 8.55 2.65
N LEU A 8 22.23 7.54 2.22
CA LEU A 8 22.94 6.62 3.13
C LEU A 8 24.06 7.37 3.86
N GLY A 9 24.12 7.24 5.20
CA GLY A 9 25.12 7.89 6.04
C GLY A 9 24.84 9.36 6.37
N ALA A 10 23.66 9.88 6.01
CA ALA A 10 23.18 11.18 6.48
C ALA A 10 22.73 11.12 7.95
N GLU A 11 22.47 12.28 8.54
CA GLU A 11 21.81 12.38 9.85
C GLU A 11 20.44 11.65 9.78
N PRO A 12 20.06 10.86 10.82
CA PRO A 12 18.91 9.97 10.78
C PRO A 12 17.57 10.56 10.28
N ALA A 13 17.31 11.86 10.50
CA ALA A 13 16.05 12.48 10.06
C ALA A 13 15.90 12.53 8.54
N ALA A 14 17.01 12.61 7.79
CA ALA A 14 16.98 12.67 6.33
C ALA A 14 16.49 11.37 5.67
N PRO A 15 17.08 10.17 5.94
CA PRO A 15 16.56 8.92 5.42
C PRO A 15 15.15 8.59 5.94
N GLU A 16 14.83 8.90 7.19
CA GLU A 16 13.47 8.70 7.72
C GLU A 16 12.42 9.54 6.97
N ALA A 17 12.72 10.81 6.69
CA ALA A 17 11.81 11.67 5.95
C ALA A 17 11.57 11.16 4.52
N TYR A 18 12.63 10.68 3.87
CA TYR A 18 12.53 10.05 2.55
C TYR A 18 11.68 8.78 2.60
N GLU A 19 11.93 7.88 3.55
CA GLU A 19 11.18 6.62 3.69
C GLU A 19 9.69 6.88 3.95
N ARG A 20 9.35 7.80 4.86
CA ARG A 20 7.96 8.18 5.13
C ARG A 20 7.28 8.75 3.89
N LYS A 21 7.98 9.59 3.10
CA LYS A 21 7.47 10.12 1.84
C LYS A 21 7.17 9.00 0.85
N VAL A 22 8.13 8.12 0.60
CA VAL A 22 7.97 7.00 -0.35
C VAL A 22 6.85 6.05 0.08
N ILE A 23 6.79 5.69 1.36
CA ILE A 23 5.72 4.83 1.89
C ILE A 23 4.35 5.49 1.67
N LYS A 24 4.21 6.80 1.95
CA LYS A 24 2.95 7.52 1.73
C LYS A 24 2.54 7.55 0.26
N GLU A 25 3.48 7.75 -0.65
CA GLU A 25 3.24 7.70 -2.09
C GLU A 25 2.76 6.30 -2.50
N LYS A 26 3.45 5.24 -2.06
CA LYS A 26 3.06 3.85 -2.37
C LYS A 26 1.72 3.46 -1.77
N LEU A 27 1.42 3.85 -0.54
CA LEU A 27 0.09 3.65 0.06
C LEU A 27 -1.01 4.38 -0.74
N THR A 28 -0.71 5.56 -1.27
CA THR A 28 -1.64 6.31 -2.13
C THR A 28 -1.86 5.59 -3.47
N GLU A 29 -0.81 5.08 -4.09
CA GLU A 29 -0.89 4.26 -5.30
C GLU A 29 -1.71 2.99 -5.07
N PHE A 30 -1.45 2.24 -3.99
CA PHE A 30 -2.22 1.06 -3.63
C PHE A 30 -3.69 1.37 -3.39
N ARG A 31 -4.00 2.45 -2.67
CA ARG A 31 -5.37 2.91 -2.46
C ARG A 31 -6.06 3.16 -3.81
N ARG A 32 -5.42 3.90 -4.72
CA ARG A 32 -5.96 4.19 -6.06
C ARG A 32 -6.19 2.92 -6.88
N PHE A 33 -5.25 1.98 -6.83
CA PHE A 33 -5.38 0.68 -7.51
C PHE A 33 -6.58 -0.12 -6.99
N ILE A 34 -6.71 -0.22 -5.67
CA ILE A 34 -7.82 -0.95 -5.03
C ILE A 34 -9.16 -0.31 -5.40
N THR A 35 -9.30 1.01 -5.25
CA THR A 35 -10.58 1.67 -5.50
C THR A 35 -10.91 1.80 -6.97
N GLY A 36 -9.92 1.96 -7.84
CA GLY A 36 -10.12 2.18 -9.27
C GLY A 36 -10.32 0.90 -10.09
N ILE A 37 -9.75 -0.23 -9.65
CA ILE A 37 -9.73 -1.47 -10.44
C ILE A 37 -10.34 -2.63 -9.66
N VAL A 38 -9.85 -2.88 -8.44
CA VAL A 38 -10.24 -4.08 -7.69
C VAL A 38 -11.69 -3.99 -7.23
N ALA A 39 -12.09 -2.88 -6.60
CA ALA A 39 -13.44 -2.73 -6.05
C ALA A 39 -14.55 -2.79 -7.13
N PRO A 40 -14.44 -2.09 -8.28
CA PRO A 40 -15.43 -2.21 -9.35
C PRO A 40 -15.54 -3.63 -9.91
N HIS A 41 -14.41 -4.32 -10.10
CA HIS A 41 -14.44 -5.69 -10.60
C HIS A 41 -15.00 -6.68 -9.56
N ALA A 42 -14.70 -6.48 -8.28
CA ALA A 42 -15.27 -7.27 -7.20
C ALA A 42 -16.80 -7.10 -7.12
N ALA A 43 -17.31 -5.89 -7.36
CA ALA A 43 -18.75 -5.64 -7.44
C ALA A 43 -19.39 -6.31 -8.65
N ALA A 44 -18.74 -6.31 -9.81
CA ALA A 44 -19.25 -6.94 -11.03
C ALA A 44 -19.15 -8.48 -11.02
N HIS A 45 -18.10 -9.03 -10.39
CA HIS A 45 -17.78 -10.46 -10.39
C HIS A 45 -17.38 -10.96 -8.98
N PRO A 46 -18.32 -10.98 -8.01
CA PRO A 46 -18.01 -11.29 -6.62
C PRO A 46 -17.46 -12.71 -6.40
N GLY A 47 -17.76 -13.65 -7.29
CA GLY A 47 -17.23 -15.02 -7.28
C GLY A 47 -15.87 -15.20 -7.99
N GLY A 48 -15.31 -14.14 -8.58
CA GLY A 48 -14.06 -14.19 -9.33
C GLY A 48 -12.93 -14.79 -8.50
N LYS A 49 -12.20 -15.76 -9.05
CA LYS A 49 -11.11 -16.46 -8.33
C LYS A 49 -10.06 -15.48 -7.80
N TRP A 50 -9.71 -14.47 -8.60
CA TRP A 50 -8.72 -13.46 -8.24
C TRP A 50 -9.26 -12.44 -7.22
N VAL A 51 -10.53 -12.01 -7.34
CA VAL A 51 -11.21 -11.15 -6.36
C VAL A 51 -11.21 -11.80 -4.99
N ARG A 52 -11.62 -13.08 -4.91
CA ARG A 52 -11.62 -13.84 -3.65
C ARG A 52 -10.24 -13.99 -3.02
N HIS A 53 -9.19 -14.05 -3.84
CA HIS A 53 -7.81 -14.10 -3.34
C HIS A 53 -7.38 -12.76 -2.74
N ILE A 54 -7.63 -11.65 -3.45
CA ILE A 54 -7.24 -10.31 -2.99
C ILE A 54 -8.06 -9.88 -1.76
N CYS A 55 -9.38 -10.06 -1.77
CA CYS A 55 -10.23 -9.70 -0.63
C CYS A 55 -9.82 -10.47 0.64
N ARG A 56 -9.46 -11.75 0.52
CA ARG A 56 -8.97 -12.54 1.66
C ARG A 56 -7.70 -11.96 2.28
N VAL A 57 -6.76 -11.51 1.45
CA VAL A 57 -5.52 -10.87 1.92
C VAL A 57 -5.84 -9.54 2.61
N ALA A 58 -6.76 -8.75 2.06
CA ALA A 58 -7.20 -7.50 2.66
C ALA A 58 -7.96 -7.70 4.00
N ASP A 59 -8.82 -8.72 4.07
CA ASP A 59 -9.60 -9.05 5.27
C ASP A 59 -8.73 -9.56 6.43
N GLY A 60 -7.61 -10.23 6.12
CA GLY A 60 -6.59 -10.66 7.08
C GLY A 60 -5.69 -9.54 7.57
N ALA A 61 -5.67 -8.39 6.88
CA ALA A 61 -4.94 -7.19 7.28
C ALA A 61 -5.77 -6.26 8.20
N ARG A 62 -6.94 -6.70 8.67
CA ARG A 62 -7.76 -5.92 9.63
C ARG A 62 -6.96 -5.66 10.92
N PRO A 63 -6.82 -4.39 11.35
CA PRO A 63 -6.23 -4.07 12.64
C PRO A 63 -7.27 -4.38 13.73
N GLY A 64 -7.32 -5.63 14.19
CA GLY A 64 -8.35 -6.05 15.14
C GLY A 64 -8.12 -7.40 15.81
N LEU A 65 -6.89 -7.92 15.82
CA LEU A 65 -6.54 -9.12 16.59
C LEU A 65 -5.30 -8.88 17.45
N LEU A 66 -5.38 -7.85 18.29
CA LEU A 66 -4.56 -7.66 19.49
C LEU A 66 -5.45 -7.00 20.54
N LEU A 67 -6.43 -7.76 21.04
CA LEU A 67 -7.07 -7.61 22.35
C LEU A 67 -7.36 -9.01 22.88
#